data_AF-A0A359FW74-F1
#
_entry.id   AF-A0A359FW74-F1
#
_cell.length_a   1.000
_cell.length_b   1.000
_cell.length_c   1.000
_cell.angle_alpha   90.00
_cell.angle_beta   90.00
_cell.angle_gamma   90.00
#
_symmetry.space_group_name_H-M   'P 1'
#
loop_
_entity.id
_entity.type
_entity.pdbx_description
1 polymer ?
#
loop_
_entity_poly.entity_id
_entity_poly.type
_entity_poly.pdbx_seq_one_letter_code
_entity_poly.pdbx_strand_id
1 'polypeptide(L)'
;NPGGEILLDSSDLRYLYIDEDGAMLINLNDRYYGEVEYRMSYGDIKGRNFKWLFIDEELMAYYADINGFKFEKIADGPHYDYLARLTIKEEGSY
;
A
#
# COMPACT_ATOMS: atom_id res chain seq x y z
N ASN A 1 -4.78 6.21 21.66
CA ASN A 1 -4.22 5.75 22.94
C ASN A 1 -2.73 6.05 22.96
N PRO A 2 -2.19 6.63 24.03
CA PRO A 2 -0.74 6.71 24.21
C PRO A 2 -0.10 5.32 24.04
N GLY A 3 0.98 5.24 23.26
CA GLY A 3 1.64 3.98 22.93
C GLY A 3 0.84 3.04 22.01
N GLY A 4 -0.24 3.51 21.39
CA GLY A 4 -0.99 2.72 20.41
C GLY A 4 -0.23 2.55 19.09
N GLU A 5 -0.53 1.46 18.39
CA GLU A 5 0.05 1.13 17.10
C GLU A 5 -1.04 0.76 16.08
N ILE A 6 -0.72 0.96 14.80
CA ILE A 6 -1.50 0.45 13.67
C ILE A 6 -0.67 -0.65 13.03
N LEU A 7 -1.22 -1.86 12.97
CA LEU A 7 -0.66 -2.95 12.17
C LEU A 7 -1.45 -3.00 10.86
N LEU A 8 -0.73 -3.03 9.75
CA LEU A 8 -1.31 -3.09 8.41
C LEU A 8 -0.45 -3.94 7.49
N ASP A 9 -1.09 -4.63 6.58
CA ASP A 9 -0.45 -5.33 5.47
C ASP A 9 -0.84 -4.71 4.13
N SER A 10 0.06 -4.84 3.16
CA SER A 10 -0.15 -4.40 1.79
C SER A 10 0.77 -5.18 0.86
N SER A 11 0.62 -4.97 -0.44
CA SER A 11 1.46 -5.58 -1.47
C SER A 11 1.88 -4.57 -2.50
N ASP A 12 3.03 -4.83 -3.09
CA ASP A 12 3.54 -4.10 -4.22
C ASP A 12 3.07 -4.74 -5.53
N LEU A 13 2.21 -4.04 -6.27
CA LEU A 13 1.64 -4.53 -7.52
C LEU A 13 2.53 -4.29 -8.74
N ARG A 14 3.77 -3.78 -8.60
CA ARG A 14 4.68 -3.50 -9.73
C ARG A 14 4.81 -4.68 -10.69
N TYR A 15 4.83 -5.91 -10.17
CA TYR A 15 4.97 -7.14 -10.97
C TYR A 15 3.86 -7.34 -12.01
N LEU A 16 2.66 -6.76 -11.82
CA LEU A 16 1.58 -6.80 -12.80
C LEU A 16 1.82 -5.90 -14.02
N TYR A 17 2.76 -4.96 -13.89
CA TYR A 17 3.08 -3.95 -14.89
C TYR A 17 4.48 -4.13 -15.48
N ILE A 18 5.15 -5.25 -15.17
CA ILE A 18 6.45 -5.60 -15.74
C ILE A 18 6.21 -6.56 -16.91
N ASP A 19 6.79 -6.24 -18.07
CA ASP A 19 6.76 -7.13 -19.23
C ASP A 19 7.82 -8.25 -19.16
N GLU A 20 7.85 -9.10 -20.19
CA GLU A 20 8.78 -10.23 -20.27
C GLU A 20 10.26 -9.83 -20.29
N ASP A 21 10.57 -8.59 -20.71
CA ASP A 21 11.92 -8.03 -20.76
C ASP A 21 12.30 -7.30 -19.46
N GLY A 22 11.41 -7.26 -18.47
CA GLY A 22 11.62 -6.59 -17.19
C GLY A 22 11.32 -5.08 -17.22
N ALA A 23 10.76 -4.56 -18.31
CA ALA A 23 10.43 -3.15 -18.43
C ALA A 23 9.09 -2.84 -17.74
N MET A 24 9.07 -1.74 -16.99
CA MET A 24 7.88 -1.29 -16.29
C MET A 24 6.98 -0.49 -17.23
N LEU A 25 5.82 -1.05 -17.56
CA LEU A 25 4.80 -0.48 -18.45
C LEU A 25 3.79 0.35 -17.67
N ILE A 26 4.25 1.46 -17.07
CA ILE A 26 3.36 2.42 -16.41
C ILE A 26 3.37 3.78 -17.10
N ASN A 27 2.22 4.45 -17.10
CA ASN A 27 2.12 5.84 -17.50
C ASN A 27 2.36 6.74 -16.29
N LEU A 28 3.50 7.44 -16.25
CA LEU A 28 3.87 8.35 -15.16
C LEU A 28 2.93 9.55 -14.98
N ASN A 29 2.10 9.86 -15.98
CA ASN A 29 1.09 10.92 -15.89
C ASN A 29 -0.27 10.40 -15.39
N ASP A 30 -0.40 9.09 -15.16
CA ASP A 30 -1.61 8.47 -14.63
C ASP A 30 -1.54 8.33 -13.09
N ARG A 31 -2.60 7.80 -12.50
CA ARG A 31 -2.68 7.49 -11.07
C ARG A 31 -1.66 6.43 -10.69
N TYR A 32 -1.30 6.40 -9.41
CA TYR A 32 -0.44 5.37 -8.86
C TYR A 32 -1.01 3.97 -9.15
N TYR A 33 -0.16 3.06 -9.62
CA TYR A 33 -0.57 1.74 -10.16
C TYR A 33 -1.26 0.84 -9.12
N GLY A 34 -1.05 1.11 -7.82
CA GLY A 34 -1.73 0.43 -6.73
C GLY A 34 -3.16 0.92 -6.44
N GLU A 35 -3.61 2.02 -7.05
CA GLU A 35 -4.98 2.53 -6.95
C GLU A 35 -5.92 1.80 -7.91
N VAL A 36 -6.61 0.77 -7.41
CA VAL A 36 -7.47 -0.10 -8.22
C VAL A 36 -8.96 0.12 -7.94
N GLU A 37 -9.83 -0.23 -8.89
CA GLU A 37 -11.28 -0.21 -8.73
C GLU A 37 -11.83 -1.64 -8.83
N TYR A 38 -12.50 -2.10 -7.78
CA TYR A 38 -13.13 -3.42 -7.74
C TYR A 38 -14.64 -3.32 -7.75
N ARG A 39 -15.26 -4.42 -8.18
CA ARG A 39 -16.68 -4.67 -8.03
C ARG A 39 -16.89 -6.13 -7.66
N MET A 40 -17.61 -6.37 -6.57
CA MET A 40 -17.92 -7.74 -6.14
C MET A 40 -19.26 -8.21 -6.71
N SER A 41 -19.34 -9.50 -7.01
CA SER A 41 -20.58 -10.18 -7.39
C SER A 41 -20.70 -11.52 -6.70
N TYR A 42 -21.90 -11.85 -6.24
CA TYR A 42 -22.22 -13.15 -5.63
C TYR A 42 -23.63 -13.59 -6.07
N GLY A 43 -23.69 -14.72 -6.79
CA GLY A 43 -24.91 -15.12 -7.50
C GLY A 43 -25.37 -14.02 -8.47
N ASP A 44 -26.65 -13.67 -8.41
CA ASP A 44 -27.24 -12.60 -9.23
C ASP A 44 -27.04 -11.19 -8.63
N ILE A 45 -26.41 -11.07 -7.46
CA ILE A 45 -26.19 -9.78 -6.79
C ILE A 45 -24.87 -9.19 -7.28
N LYS A 46 -24.96 -8.00 -7.88
CA LYS A 46 -23.80 -7.18 -8.24
C LYS A 46 -23.69 -5.98 -7.31
N GLY A 47 -22.59 -5.89 -6.58
CA GLY A 47 -22.26 -4.75 -5.72
C GLY A 47 -21.98 -3.48 -6.52
N ARG A 48 -21.77 -2.37 -5.80
CA ARG A 48 -21.26 -1.13 -6.37
C ARG A 48 -19.74 -1.24 -6.57
N ASN A 49 -19.21 -0.42 -7.48
CA ASN A 49 -17.77 -0.25 -7.57
C ASN A 49 -17.24 0.41 -6.28
N PHE A 50 -16.01 0.07 -5.91
CA PHE A 50 -15.28 0.71 -4.84
C PHE A 50 -13.80 0.79 -5.19
N LYS A 51 -13.13 1.82 -4.68
CA LYS A 51 -11.68 1.97 -4.80
C LYS A 51 -11.00 1.14 -3.72
N TRP A 52 -9.90 0.50 -4.08
CA TRP A 52 -9.04 -0.24 -3.18
C TRP A 52 -7.59 0.17 -3.43
N LEU A 53 -6.78 0.16 -2.39
CA LEU A 53 -5.39 0.60 -2.46
C LEU A 53 -4.47 -0.54 -2.04
N PHE A 54 -3.56 -0.90 -2.94
CA PHE A 54 -2.33 -1.60 -2.62
C PHE A 54 -1.21 -0.55 -2.67
N ILE A 55 -0.41 -0.43 -1.61
CA ILE A 55 0.65 0.57 -1.51
C ILE A 55 1.98 -0.12 -1.17
N ASP A 56 3.03 0.20 -1.93
CA ASP A 56 4.39 -0.26 -1.68
C ASP A 56 4.98 0.38 -0.41
N GLU A 57 6.05 -0.23 0.11
CA GLU A 57 6.66 0.19 1.39
C GLU A 57 7.25 1.60 1.34
N GLU A 58 7.81 2.03 0.20
CA GLU A 58 8.47 3.33 0.07
C GLU A 58 7.43 4.45 0.11
N LEU A 59 6.35 4.27 -0.65
CA LEU A 59 5.26 5.23 -0.68
C LEU A 59 4.50 5.26 0.65
N MET A 60 4.29 4.11 1.29
CA MET A 60 3.66 4.03 2.61
C MET A 60 4.52 4.72 3.67
N ALA A 61 5.85 4.51 3.66
CA ALA A 61 6.77 5.17 4.57
C ALA A 61 6.77 6.70 4.36
N TYR A 62 6.79 7.17 3.11
CA TYR A 62 6.71 8.59 2.78
C TYR A 62 5.42 9.23 3.32
N TYR A 63 4.26 8.62 3.05
CA TYR A 63 2.99 9.18 3.51
C TYR A 63 2.83 9.07 5.03
N ALA A 64 3.32 8.01 5.66
CA ALA A 64 3.37 7.94 7.12
C ALA A 64 4.20 9.10 7.68
N ASP A 65 5.39 9.33 7.12
CA ASP A 65 6.36 10.32 7.57
C ASP A 65 5.77 11.73 7.58
N ILE A 66 5.19 12.17 6.46
CA ILE A 66 4.63 13.52 6.31
C ILE A 66 3.32 13.72 7.10
N ASN A 67 2.67 12.64 7.53
CA ASN A 67 1.46 12.67 8.34
C ASN A 67 1.72 12.41 9.83
N GLY A 68 2.98 12.49 10.29
CA GLY A 68 3.31 12.38 11.71
C GLY A 68 3.35 10.96 12.25
N PHE A 69 3.50 9.96 11.37
CA PHE A 69 3.69 8.56 11.73
C PHE A 69 5.10 8.09 11.43
N LYS A 70 5.64 7.25 12.30
CA LYS A 70 6.83 6.45 12.04
C LYS A 70 6.38 5.15 11.40
N PHE A 71 6.96 4.83 10.26
CA PHE A 71 6.78 3.53 9.60
C PHE A 71 7.88 2.55 10.01
N GLU A 72 7.51 1.30 10.22
CA GLU A 72 8.44 0.20 10.43
C GLU A 72 7.92 -1.04 9.73
N LYS A 73 8.71 -1.61 8.82
CA LYS A 73 8.42 -2.93 8.25
C LYS A 73 8.77 -4.01 9.28
N ILE A 74 7.78 -4.82 9.65
CA ILE A 74 7.90 -5.88 10.64
C ILE A 74 8.29 -7.20 9.97
N ALA A 75 7.73 -7.48 8.80
CA ALA A 75 7.99 -8.71 8.06
C ALA A 75 7.74 -8.53 6.57
N ASP A 76 8.47 -9.30 5.76
CA ASP A 76 8.18 -9.54 4.36
C ASP A 76 7.36 -10.83 4.22
N GLY A 77 6.39 -10.82 3.31
CA GLY A 77 5.64 -11.98 2.90
C GLY A 77 6.25 -12.69 1.70
N PRO A 78 5.66 -13.82 1.27
CA PRO A 78 6.22 -14.64 0.20
C PRO A 78 6.05 -14.05 -1.21
N HIS A 79 5.15 -13.08 -1.41
CA HIS A 79 4.72 -12.62 -2.73
C HIS A 79 4.50 -11.10 -2.79
N TYR A 80 5.60 -10.34 -2.67
CA TYR A 80 5.60 -8.87 -2.75
C TYR A 80 4.73 -8.17 -1.69
N ASP A 81 4.25 -8.91 -0.69
CA ASP A 81 3.49 -8.44 0.45
C ASP A 81 4.40 -8.13 1.65
N TYR A 82 3.94 -7.25 2.53
CA TYR A 82 4.64 -6.89 3.75
C TYR A 82 3.66 -6.63 4.89
N LEU A 83 4.14 -6.81 6.12
CA LEU A 83 3.48 -6.36 7.34
C LEU A 83 4.25 -5.16 7.89
N ALA A 84 3.55 -4.07 8.16
CA ALA A 84 4.10 -2.86 8.73
C ALA A 84 3.39 -2.43 10.02
N ARG A 85 4.14 -1.68 10.81
CA ARG A 85 3.67 -0.97 12.00
C ARG A 85 3.79 0.53 11.77
N LEU A 86 2.73 1.25 12.12
CA LEU A 86 2.76 2.69 12.29
C LEU A 86 2.62 3.06 13.77
N THR A 87 3.47 3.97 14.22
CA THR A 87 3.36 4.63 15.52
C THR A 87 3.38 6.14 15.35
N ILE A 88 2.86 6.89 16.32
CA ILE A 88 2.95 8.36 16.29
C ILE A 88 4.43 8.76 16.42
N LYS A 89 4.90 9.67 15.56
CA LYS A 89 6.24 10.26 15.72
C LYS A 89 6.29 11.10 16.99
N GLU A 90 7.30 10.89 17.81
CA GLU A 90 7.56 11.77 18.95
C GLU A 90 8.11 13.10 18.46
N GLU A 91 7.63 14.21 19.05
CA GLU A 91 8.17 15.54 18.75
C GLU A 91 9.64 15.61 19.20
N GLY A 92 10.58 15.73 18.26
CA GLY A 92 11.99 16.02 18.55
C GLY A 92 13.04 15.06 17.96
N SER A 93 12.66 14.01 17.23
CA SER A 93 13.63 13.19 16.49
C SER A 93 13.89 13.80 15.10
N TYR A 94 15.01 14.53 15.00
CA TYR A 94 15.61 15.00 13.73
C TYR A 94 16.44 13.91 13.07
#